data_AF-A0A929IYK3-F1
#
_entry.id   AF-A0A929IYK3-F1
#
_cell.length_a   1.000
_cell.length_b   1.000
_cell.length_c   1.000
_cell.angle_alpha   90.00
_cell.angle_beta   90.00
_cell.angle_gamma   90.00
#
_symmetry.space_group_name_H-M   'P 1'
#
loop_
_entity.id
_entity.type
_entity.pdbx_description
1 polymer ?
#
loop_
_entity_poly.entity_id
_entity_poly.type
_entity_poly.pdbx_seq_one_letter_code
_entity_poly.pdbx_strand_id
1 'polypeptide(L)'
;MKYLAFLILSITITTQNIDKLHNDAKQAFYTNDYATAITKWQTALDLAQQVDNKANISKFLVNLGAVNYSISKYQVALEYFQQAVLIDQELNDKNGQGSDHHYLGLIY
;
A
#
# COMPACT_ATOMS: atom_id res chain seq x y z
N MET A 1 1.05 21.80 26.62
CA MET A 1 -0.16 21.15 26.06
C MET A 1 -0.45 21.49 24.59
N LYS A 2 -0.10 22.68 24.05
CA LYS A 2 -0.34 23.03 22.63
C LYS A 2 0.42 22.16 21.59
N TYR A 3 1.65 21.71 21.91
CA TYR A 3 2.47 20.92 20.98
C TYR A 3 1.92 19.51 20.72
N LEU A 4 1.44 18.82 21.77
CA LEU A 4 0.86 17.48 21.65
C LEU A 4 -0.43 17.49 20.82
N ALA A 5 -1.30 18.49 21.04
CA ALA A 5 -2.52 18.66 20.25
C ALA A 5 -2.23 18.94 18.77
N PHE A 6 -1.19 19.73 18.46
CA PHE A 6 -0.77 19.99 17.09
C PHE A 6 -0.22 18.73 16.40
N LEU A 7 0.61 17.94 17.10
CA LEU A 7 1.16 16.68 16.59
C LEU A 7 0.06 15.63 16.32
N ILE A 8 -0.90 15.49 17.24
CA ILE A 8 -2.04 14.56 17.06
C ILE A 8 -2.90 14.99 15.86
N LEU A 9 -3.15 16.30 15.72
CA LEU A 9 -3.91 16.84 14.59
C LEU A 9 -3.18 16.60 13.26
N SER A 10 -1.87 16.83 13.20
CA SER A 10 -1.08 16.59 11.99
C SER A 10 -1.07 15.12 11.59
N ILE A 11 -0.90 14.21 12.57
CA ILE A 11 -0.97 12.75 12.31
C ILE A 11 -2.36 12.36 11.80
N THR A 12 -3.43 12.87 12.42
CA THR A 12 -4.81 12.56 12.03
C THR A 12 -5.13 13.05 10.61
N ILE A 13 -4.64 14.23 10.23
CA ILE A 13 -4.79 14.75 8.86
C ILE A 13 -4.03 13.87 7.87
N THR A 14 -2.81 13.45 8.20
CA THR A 14 -2.02 12.56 7.37
C THR A 14 -2.71 11.21 7.16
N THR A 15 -3.25 10.59 8.22
CA THR A 15 -3.95 9.30 8.11
C THR A 15 -5.25 9.41 7.32
N GLN A 16 -6.04 10.47 7.53
CA GLN A 16 -7.25 10.71 6.74
C GLN A 16 -6.93 10.90 5.24
N ASN A 17 -5.79 11.53 4.94
CA ASN A 17 -5.32 11.69 3.56
C ASN A 17 -4.91 10.34 2.94
N ILE A 18 -4.26 9.46 3.71
CA ILE A 18 -3.90 8.10 3.28
C ILE A 18 -5.16 7.30 2.88
N ASP A 19 -6.20 7.29 3.72
CA ASP A 19 -7.42 6.52 3.43
C ASP A 19 -8.13 7.03 2.18
N LYS A 20 -8.17 8.36 1.99
CA LYS A 20 -8.72 8.97 0.78
C LYS A 20 -7.92 8.57 -0.46
N LEU A 21 -6.60 8.69 -0.41
CA LEU A 21 -5.72 8.28 -1.53
C LEU A 21 -5.92 6.81 -1.88
N HIS A 22 -6.03 5.94 -0.88
CA HIS A 22 -6.28 4.52 -1.08
C HIS A 22 -7.62 4.25 -1.76
N ASN A 23 -8.70 4.91 -1.32
CA ASN A 23 -10.03 4.73 -1.89
C ASN A 23 -10.09 5.24 -3.34
N ASP A 24 -9.53 6.42 -3.61
CA ASP A 24 -9.43 6.98 -4.96
C ASP A 24 -8.61 6.06 -5.88
N ALA A 25 -7.48 5.54 -5.40
CA ALA A 25 -6.63 4.62 -6.16
C ALA A 25 -7.37 3.31 -6.48
N LYS A 26 -8.10 2.76 -5.49
CA LYS A 26 -8.92 1.57 -5.68
C LYS A 26 -10.01 1.80 -6.73
N GLN A 27 -10.67 2.97 -6.69
CA GLN A 27 -11.65 3.33 -7.70
C GLN A 27 -11.01 3.43 -9.10
N ALA A 28 -9.86 4.10 -9.21
CA ALA A 28 -9.12 4.19 -10.46
C ALA A 28 -8.71 2.81 -11.00
N PHE A 29 -8.27 1.90 -10.13
CA PHE A 29 -7.94 0.52 -10.48
C PHE A 29 -9.15 -0.22 -11.08
N TYR A 30 -10.33 -0.10 -10.45
CA TYR A 30 -11.55 -0.75 -10.97
C TYR A 30 -12.06 -0.16 -12.28
N THR A 31 -11.74 1.10 -12.57
CA THR A 31 -12.03 1.73 -13.87
C THR A 31 -10.91 1.54 -14.90
N ASN A 32 -9.91 0.69 -14.60
CA ASN A 32 -8.71 0.46 -15.41
C ASN A 32 -7.84 1.70 -15.67
N ASP A 33 -8.01 2.76 -14.86
CA ASP A 33 -7.10 3.90 -14.84
C ASP A 33 -5.90 3.56 -13.94
N TYR A 34 -5.05 2.66 -14.47
CA TYR A 34 -3.91 2.14 -13.74
C TYR A 34 -2.84 3.18 -13.45
N ALA A 35 -2.70 4.20 -14.31
CA ALA A 35 -1.75 5.29 -14.09
C ALA A 35 -2.12 6.11 -12.84
N THR A 36 -3.40 6.46 -12.70
CA THR A 36 -3.90 7.15 -11.51
C THR A 36 -3.82 6.27 -10.27
N ALA A 37 -4.16 4.97 -10.38
CA ALA A 37 -4.07 4.03 -9.26
C ALA A 37 -2.62 3.93 -8.72
N ILE A 38 -1.65 3.72 -9.60
CA ILE A 38 -0.22 3.66 -9.25
C ILE A 38 0.22 4.95 -8.55
N THR A 39 -0.07 6.10 -9.14
CA THR A 39 0.35 7.40 -8.58
C THR A 39 -0.19 7.61 -7.18
N LYS A 40 -1.47 7.33 -6.96
CA LYS A 40 -2.13 7.52 -5.67
C LYS A 40 -1.68 6.52 -4.62
N TRP A 41 -1.53 5.23 -4.95
CA TRP A 41 -1.00 4.26 -4.00
C TRP A 41 0.47 4.51 -3.67
N GLN A 42 1.28 5.02 -4.61
CA GLN A 42 2.66 5.43 -4.31
C GLN A 42 2.68 6.59 -3.31
N THR A 43 1.84 7.62 -3.51
CA THR A 43 1.72 8.72 -2.53
C THR A 43 1.22 8.22 -1.18
N ALA A 44 0.25 7.31 -1.14
CA ALA A 44 -0.24 6.72 0.10
C ALA A 44 0.86 5.90 0.82
N LEU A 45 1.70 5.19 0.07
CA LEU A 45 2.86 4.46 0.56
C LEU A 45 3.89 5.41 1.19
N ASP A 46 4.26 6.48 0.51
CA ASP A 46 5.22 7.47 1.02
C ASP A 46 4.74 8.11 2.33
N LEU A 47 3.43 8.39 2.43
CA LEU A 47 2.83 8.91 3.66
C LEU A 47 2.80 7.85 4.78
N ALA A 48 2.48 6.59 4.46
CA ALA A 48 2.48 5.51 5.42
C ALA A 48 3.88 5.26 6.01
N GLN A 49 4.94 5.39 5.19
CA GLN A 49 6.33 5.34 5.62
C GLN A 49 6.69 6.50 6.56
N GLN A 50 6.24 7.72 6.26
CA GLN A 50 6.50 8.89 7.13
C GLN A 50 5.92 8.75 8.54
N VAL A 51 4.81 8.02 8.68
CA VAL A 51 4.16 7.79 9.98
C VAL A 51 4.47 6.40 10.56
N ASP A 52 5.40 5.66 9.94
CA ASP A 52 5.81 4.30 10.32
C ASP A 52 4.63 3.31 10.49
N ASN A 53 3.60 3.45 9.65
CA ASN A 53 2.44 2.55 9.68
C ASN A 53 2.68 1.33 8.78
N LYS A 54 3.35 0.33 9.32
CA LYS A 54 3.71 -0.92 8.63
C LYS A 54 2.52 -1.64 7.98
N ALA A 55 1.37 -1.67 8.65
CA ALA A 55 0.17 -2.32 8.08
C ALA A 55 -0.29 -1.62 6.79
N ASN A 56 -0.28 -0.29 6.77
CA ASN A 56 -0.59 0.47 5.55
C ASN A 56 0.50 0.33 4.48
N ILE A 57 1.78 0.29 4.88
CA ILE A 57 2.89 0.08 3.94
C ILE A 57 2.71 -1.26 3.21
N SER A 58 2.53 -2.38 3.93
CA SER A 58 2.28 -3.69 3.33
C SER A 58 1.07 -3.66 2.39
N LYS A 59 -0.07 -3.15 2.87
CA LYS A 59 -1.30 -3.01 2.09
C LYS A 59 -1.08 -2.26 0.78
N PHE A 60 -0.32 -1.16 0.76
CA PHE A 60 -0.09 -0.41 -0.47
C PHE A 60 0.92 -1.07 -1.40
N LEU A 61 1.91 -1.77 -0.87
CA LEU A 61 2.81 -2.60 -1.67
C LEU A 61 2.03 -3.71 -2.41
N VAL A 62 1.14 -4.43 -1.73
CA VAL A 62 0.28 -5.45 -2.38
C VAL A 62 -0.57 -4.84 -3.50
N ASN A 63 -1.18 -3.68 -3.26
CA ASN A 63 -2.00 -3.03 -4.28
C ASN A 63 -1.16 -2.53 -5.48
N LEU A 64 0.05 -2.00 -5.24
CA LEU A 64 1.01 -1.63 -6.28
C LEU A 64 1.48 -2.86 -7.07
N GLY A 65 1.69 -3.98 -6.39
CA GLY A 65 1.98 -5.26 -7.04
C GLY A 65 0.84 -5.70 -7.96
N ALA A 66 -0.39 -5.68 -7.45
CA ALA A 66 -1.58 -6.10 -8.20
C ALA A 66 -1.80 -5.26 -9.47
N VAL A 67 -1.66 -3.93 -9.40
CA VAL A 67 -1.79 -3.09 -10.59
C VAL A 67 -0.67 -3.30 -11.60
N ASN A 68 0.56 -3.50 -11.15
CA ASN A 68 1.67 -3.81 -12.06
C ASN A 68 1.48 -5.18 -12.72
N TYR A 69 0.93 -6.16 -12.00
CA TYR A 69 0.52 -7.44 -12.57
C TYR A 69 -0.55 -7.27 -13.65
N SER A 70 -1.60 -6.47 -13.40
CA SER A 70 -2.67 -6.20 -14.38
C SER A 70 -2.17 -5.56 -15.68
N ILE A 71 -1.08 -4.79 -15.63
CA ILE A 71 -0.44 -4.18 -16.81
C ILE A 71 0.77 -4.98 -17.32
N SER A 72 0.87 -6.26 -16.96
CA SER A 72 1.92 -7.20 -17.40
C SER A 72 3.36 -6.81 -17.02
N LYS A 73 3.53 -5.93 -16.03
CA LYS A 73 4.84 -5.59 -15.43
C LYS A 73 5.16 -6.55 -14.29
N TYR A 74 5.30 -7.83 -14.62
CA TYR A 74 5.44 -8.91 -13.63
C TYR A 74 6.66 -8.76 -12.72
N GLN A 75 7.80 -8.32 -13.25
CA GLN A 75 9.01 -8.12 -12.45
C GLN A 75 8.82 -7.04 -11.38
N VAL A 76 8.17 -5.92 -11.73
CA VAL A 76 7.86 -4.84 -10.79
C VAL A 76 6.82 -5.31 -9.77
N ALA A 77 5.83 -6.08 -10.21
CA ALA A 77 4.83 -6.65 -9.30
C ALA A 77 5.47 -7.57 -8.26
N LEU A 78 6.39 -8.43 -8.70
CA LEU A 78 7.14 -9.36 -7.86
C LEU A 78 7.91 -8.62 -6.77
N GLU A 79 8.61 -7.54 -7.11
CA GLU A 79 9.37 -6.71 -6.16
C GLU A 79 8.47 -6.11 -5.08
N TYR A 80 7.27 -5.64 -5.45
CA TYR A 80 6.32 -5.11 -4.49
C TYR A 80 5.75 -6.19 -3.56
N PHE A 81 5.37 -7.35 -4.10
CA PHE A 81 4.86 -8.46 -3.29
C PHE A 81 5.93 -8.99 -2.32
N GLN A 82 7.20 -9.09 -2.76
CA GLN A 82 8.29 -9.51 -1.88
C GLN A 82 8.53 -8.53 -0.73
N GLN A 83 8.40 -7.23 -0.96
CA GLN A 83 8.48 -6.22 0.11
C GLN A 83 7.32 -6.34 1.11
N ALA A 84 6.10 -6.60 0.63
CA ALA A 84 4.93 -6.83 1.49
C ALA A 84 5.13 -8.04 2.42
N VAL A 85 5.66 -9.15 1.89
CA VAL A 85 5.95 -10.38 2.67
C VAL A 85 6.86 -10.07 3.86
N LEU A 86 7.93 -9.30 3.65
CA LEU A 86 8.87 -8.97 4.71
C LEU A 86 8.19 -8.19 5.85
N ILE A 87 7.29 -7.28 5.50
CA ILE A 87 6.55 -6.48 6.48
C ILE A 87 5.49 -7.33 7.20
N ASP A 88 4.75 -8.16 6.48
CA ASP A 88 3.73 -9.01 7.08
C ASP A 88 4.34 -10.11 7.96
N GLN A 89 5.57 -10.54 7.66
CA GLN A 89 6.37 -11.37 8.56
C GLN A 89 6.75 -10.62 9.83
N GLU A 90 7.21 -9.37 9.73
CA GLU A 90 7.53 -8.54 10.89
C GLU A 90 6.30 -8.31 11.78
N LEU A 91 5.13 -8.09 11.18
CA LEU A 91 3.87 -7.89 11.88
C LEU A 91 3.24 -9.18 12.43
N ASN A 92 3.76 -10.36 12.04
CA ASN A 92 3.09 -11.65 12.22
C ASN A 92 1.67 -11.68 11.64
N ASP A 93 1.38 -10.91 10.60
CA ASP A 93 0.08 -10.90 9.92
C ASP A 93 -0.05 -12.12 9.00
N LYS A 94 -0.76 -13.14 9.47
CA LYS A 94 -0.99 -14.38 8.71
C LYS A 94 -1.93 -14.19 7.52
N ASN A 95 -2.83 -13.22 7.58
CA ASN A 95 -3.75 -12.95 6.47
C ASN A 95 -3.03 -12.20 5.35
N GLY A 96 -2.19 -11.24 5.72
CA GLY A 96 -1.28 -10.54 4.80
C GLY A 96 -0.35 -11.51 4.07
N GLN A 97 0.37 -12.35 4.82
CA GLN A 97 1.22 -13.42 4.27
C GLN A 97 0.48 -14.33 3.27
N GLY A 98 -0.76 -14.74 3.57
CA GLY A 98 -1.57 -15.55 2.66
C GLY A 98 -1.90 -14.84 1.35
N SER A 99 -2.19 -13.55 1.41
CA SER A 99 -2.47 -12.72 0.23
C SER A 99 -1.21 -12.55 -0.63
N ASP A 100 -0.07 -12.28 -0.01
CA ASP A 100 1.21 -12.14 -0.71
C ASP A 100 1.60 -13.42 -1.45
N HIS A 101 1.50 -14.57 -0.76
CA HIS A 101 1.82 -15.86 -1.36
C HIS A 101 0.88 -16.21 -2.51
N HIS A 102 -0.40 -15.85 -2.42
CA HIS A 102 -1.33 -16.00 -3.54
C HIS A 102 -0.83 -15.24 -4.77
N TYR A 103 -0.46 -13.96 -4.62
CA TYR A 103 0.02 -13.16 -5.73
C TYR A 103 1.38 -13.61 -6.28
N LEU A 104 2.31 -14.02 -5.41
CA LEU A 104 3.59 -14.60 -5.84
C LEU A 104 3.39 -15.88 -6.66
N GLY A 105 2.44 -16.73 -6.25
CA GLY A 105 2.07 -17.94 -7.00
C GLY A 105 1.35 -17.68 -8.33
N LEU A 106 0.85 -16.47 -8.58
CA LEU A 106 0.33 -16.08 -9.90
C LEU A 106 1.43 -15.64 -10.87
N ILE A 107 2.60 -15.23 -10.36
CA ILE A 107 3.72 -14.76 -11.17
C ILE A 107 4.64 -15.91 -11.61
N TYR A 108 4.86 -16.89 -10.74
CA TYR A 108 5.69 -18.06 -11.00
C TYR A 108 4.90 -19.20 -11.66
#